data_AF-K9QYF8-F1
#
_entry.id   AF-K9QYF8-F1
#
_cell.length_a   1.000
_cell.length_b   1.000
_cell.length_c   1.000
_cell.angle_alpha   90.00
_cell.angle_beta   90.00
_cell.angle_gamma   90.00
#
_symmetry.space_group_name_H-M   'P 1'
#
loop_
_entity.id
_entity.type
_entity.pdbx_description
1 polymer ?
#
loop_
_entity_poly.entity_id
_entity_poly.type
_entity_poly.pdbx_seq_one_letter_code
_entity_poly.pdbx_strand_id
1 'polypeptide(L)'
;MLRLGLKSLTLGSMVALTTATTVFAQVPIVQDLRLLPASNFSCGPHLSTYIVKPLDNRRGAGIRCVKFSEGKPGTAIPRLAWYGEGNWSGATYRHVGQAIYRGRNLVGFASDIHGNGEDINNNFPGNLNVKVLGGGSTIRVTGAWNEQWQLVKTTNYRPLSRPTTCGGYFDEYQVSDLAGRRRGDGLRCVLRVGPKNTTWFGNGNWGGSTYSHLGTRSLNGYGAGDICGTTFGTICNTFNWGSLKLTPVPSGFDVTGAWSEKWR
;
A
#
# COMPACT_ATOMS: atom_id res chain seq x y z
N MET A 1 31.96 -10.82 -99.49
CA MET A 1 32.22 -12.05 -98.72
C MET A 1 32.56 -11.66 -97.29
N LEU A 2 32.18 -12.53 -96.33
CA LEU A 2 32.45 -12.55 -94.88
C LEU A 2 31.60 -11.69 -93.91
N ARG A 3 30.59 -12.39 -93.35
CA ARG A 3 30.20 -12.63 -91.93
C ARG A 3 30.63 -11.68 -90.78
N LEU A 4 29.69 -11.62 -89.80
CA LEU A 4 29.75 -11.61 -88.31
C LEU A 4 28.99 -10.39 -87.74
N GLY A 5 28.15 -10.45 -86.71
CA GLY A 5 27.70 -11.52 -85.81
C GLY A 5 27.05 -10.87 -84.56
N LEU A 6 25.98 -11.51 -84.04
CA LEU A 6 25.37 -11.41 -82.69
C LEU A 6 25.13 -10.02 -82.03
N LYS A 7 23.92 -9.81 -81.47
CA LYS A 7 23.60 -10.15 -80.07
C LYS A 7 22.11 -9.97 -79.75
N SER A 8 21.61 -10.95 -79.01
CA SER A 8 20.26 -11.09 -78.46
C SER A 8 20.17 -10.45 -77.08
N LEU A 9 18.98 -10.02 -76.66
CA LEU A 9 18.56 -9.91 -75.25
C LEU A 9 17.03 -9.79 -75.17
N THR A 10 16.36 -10.93 -74.96
CA THR A 10 14.97 -11.02 -74.52
C THR A 10 14.94 -11.50 -73.06
N LEU A 11 14.55 -10.61 -72.14
CA LEU A 11 13.89 -11.00 -70.88
C LEU A 11 12.41 -11.24 -71.22
N GLY A 12 11.70 -12.26 -70.77
CA GLY A 12 11.80 -13.01 -69.53
C GLY A 12 10.51 -12.78 -68.75
N SER A 13 9.63 -13.79 -68.68
CA SER A 13 8.62 -13.97 -67.61
C SER A 13 7.90 -15.31 -67.81
N MET A 14 8.33 -16.32 -67.04
CA MET A 14 7.55 -17.53 -66.80
C MET A 14 6.61 -17.26 -65.61
N VAL A 15 5.33 -17.54 -65.80
CA VAL A 15 4.32 -17.57 -64.74
C VAL A 15 4.46 -18.89 -64.00
N ALA A 16 4.82 -18.85 -62.72
CA ALA A 16 4.75 -20.00 -61.83
C ALA A 16 3.40 -20.01 -61.11
N LEU A 17 2.54 -20.99 -61.42
CA LEU A 17 1.38 -21.34 -60.60
C LEU A 17 1.88 -21.94 -59.28
N THR A 18 1.57 -21.32 -58.16
CA THR A 18 1.75 -21.93 -56.83
C THR A 18 0.43 -22.51 -56.36
N THR A 19 0.50 -23.78 -55.98
CA THR A 19 -0.60 -24.58 -55.44
C THR A 19 -0.92 -24.13 -54.02
N ALA A 20 -2.19 -23.80 -53.77
CA ALA A 20 -2.67 -23.46 -52.43
C ALA A 20 -2.79 -24.73 -51.57
N THR A 21 -1.93 -24.86 -50.56
CA THR A 21 -2.13 -25.85 -49.48
C THR A 21 -3.15 -25.32 -48.49
N THR A 22 -4.27 -26.03 -48.35
CA THR A 22 -5.28 -25.80 -47.31
C THR A 22 -4.67 -26.07 -45.93
N VAL A 23 -4.31 -24.99 -45.22
CA VAL A 23 -3.98 -25.07 -43.79
C VAL A 23 -5.28 -25.26 -43.04
N PHE A 24 -5.47 -26.43 -42.44
CA PHE A 24 -6.53 -26.67 -41.47
C PHE A 24 -6.45 -25.62 -40.36
N ALA A 25 -7.50 -24.84 -40.20
CA ALA A 25 -7.67 -23.96 -39.05
C ALA A 25 -7.70 -24.83 -37.79
N GLN A 26 -6.58 -24.85 -37.06
CA GLN A 26 -6.56 -25.36 -35.70
C GLN A 26 -7.51 -24.49 -34.89
N VAL A 27 -8.63 -25.08 -34.49
CA VAL A 27 -9.53 -24.49 -33.49
C VAL A 27 -8.67 -24.22 -32.26
N PRO A 28 -8.52 -22.98 -31.80
CA PRO A 28 -7.79 -22.72 -30.58
C PRO A 28 -8.52 -23.44 -29.46
N ILE A 29 -7.84 -24.42 -28.87
CA ILE A 29 -8.23 -25.05 -27.62
C ILE A 29 -8.39 -23.90 -26.64
N VAL A 30 -9.62 -23.70 -26.17
CA VAL A 30 -9.95 -22.75 -25.11
C VAL A 30 -8.99 -23.04 -23.97
N GLN A 31 -8.03 -22.14 -23.76
CA GLN A 31 -7.19 -22.19 -22.59
C GLN A 31 -8.13 -22.19 -21.39
N ASP A 32 -8.00 -23.26 -20.62
CA ASP A 32 -8.63 -23.46 -19.33
C ASP A 32 -8.51 -22.15 -18.55
N LEU A 33 -9.61 -21.39 -18.53
CA LEU A 33 -9.73 -20.13 -17.81
C LEU A 33 -9.72 -20.55 -16.34
N ARG A 34 -8.51 -20.77 -15.80
CA ARG A 34 -8.28 -20.84 -14.38
C ARG A 34 -8.69 -19.49 -13.83
N LEU A 35 -9.98 -19.40 -13.48
CA LEU A 35 -10.54 -18.34 -12.68
C LEU A 35 -9.74 -18.34 -11.39
N LEU A 36 -8.71 -17.49 -11.34
CA LEU A 36 -7.98 -17.25 -10.10
C LEU A 36 -9.04 -16.87 -9.06
N PRO A 37 -9.08 -17.54 -7.89
CA PRO A 37 -10.04 -17.19 -6.85
C PRO A 37 -9.92 -15.69 -6.59
N ALA A 38 -11.05 -14.98 -6.64
CA ALA A 38 -11.08 -13.57 -6.30
C ALA A 38 -10.53 -13.41 -4.88
N SER A 39 -9.45 -12.66 -4.73
CA SER A 39 -8.83 -12.43 -3.43
C SER A 39 -9.77 -11.58 -2.57
N ASN A 40 -10.53 -12.17 -1.65
CA ASN A 40 -11.42 -11.42 -0.75
C ASN A 40 -10.61 -10.68 0.32
N PHE A 41 -9.98 -9.57 -0.07
CA PHE A 41 -9.19 -8.75 0.84
C PHE A 41 -10.08 -7.87 1.72
N SER A 42 -9.71 -7.79 2.99
CA SER A 42 -10.18 -6.79 3.95
C SER A 42 -9.02 -6.46 4.89
N CYS A 43 -8.97 -5.22 5.38
CA CYS A 43 -8.02 -4.82 6.42
C CYS A 43 -8.29 -5.47 7.78
N GLY A 44 -9.36 -6.26 7.91
CA GLY A 44 -9.79 -6.87 9.15
C GLY A 44 -10.87 -6.06 9.88
N PRO A 45 -11.35 -6.55 11.03
CA PRO A 45 -12.49 -5.97 11.74
C PRO A 45 -12.13 -4.69 12.53
N HIS A 46 -10.84 -4.36 12.64
CA HIS A 46 -10.34 -3.28 13.50
C HIS A 46 -9.90 -2.03 12.74
N LEU A 47 -9.99 -2.09 11.41
CA LEU A 47 -9.65 -1.03 10.47
C LEU A 47 -10.74 -0.98 9.40
N SER A 48 -11.03 0.22 8.90
CA SER A 48 -11.95 0.38 7.79
C SER A 48 -11.22 0.16 6.47
N THR A 49 -11.76 -0.72 5.62
CA THR A 49 -11.20 -1.06 4.30
C THR A 49 -11.77 -0.14 3.23
N TYR A 50 -10.92 0.61 2.55
CA TYR A 50 -11.34 1.42 1.40
C TYR A 50 -10.65 0.95 0.13
N ILE A 51 -11.39 1.00 -0.99
CA ILE A 51 -10.79 0.98 -2.33
C ILE A 51 -10.49 2.39 -2.78
N VAL A 52 -9.44 2.56 -3.55
CA VAL A 52 -9.02 3.85 -4.08
C VAL A 52 -9.56 4.03 -5.49
N LYS A 53 -10.26 5.14 -5.72
CA LYS A 53 -10.67 5.63 -7.04
C LYS A 53 -9.92 6.91 -7.36
N PRO A 54 -9.24 6.99 -8.51
CA PRO A 54 -8.59 8.22 -8.95
C PRO A 54 -9.63 9.28 -9.29
N LEU A 55 -9.32 10.55 -9.01
CA LEU A 55 -10.19 11.67 -9.41
C LEU A 55 -9.86 12.21 -10.81
N ASP A 56 -8.71 11.81 -11.35
CA ASP A 56 -8.15 12.20 -12.64
C ASP A 56 -8.26 11.08 -13.70
N ASN A 57 -9.05 10.05 -13.43
CA ASN A 57 -9.25 8.88 -14.31
C ASN A 57 -7.98 8.12 -14.70
N ARG A 58 -6.86 8.31 -13.99
CA ARG A 58 -5.64 7.50 -14.22
C ARG A 58 -5.91 6.03 -13.96
N ARG A 59 -5.22 5.14 -14.67
CA ARG A 59 -5.39 3.69 -14.46
C ARG A 59 -4.70 3.26 -13.18
N GLY A 60 -5.33 2.37 -12.42
CA GLY A 60 -4.72 1.80 -11.24
C GLY A 60 -5.74 1.36 -10.21
N ALA A 61 -5.25 0.75 -9.15
CA ALA A 61 -6.03 0.28 -8.03
C ALA A 61 -5.20 0.38 -6.76
N GLY A 62 -5.87 0.47 -5.62
CA GLY A 62 -5.20 0.43 -4.33
C GLY A 62 -6.20 0.30 -3.20
N ILE A 63 -5.66 0.04 -2.02
CA ILE A 63 -6.42 -0.05 -0.79
C ILE A 63 -5.96 1.00 0.22
N ARG A 64 -6.84 1.35 1.15
CA ARG A 64 -6.49 2.06 2.37
C ARG A 64 -7.07 1.30 3.54
N CYS A 65 -6.22 0.99 4.52
CA CYS A 65 -6.64 0.53 5.83
C CYS A 65 -6.62 1.74 6.76
N VAL A 66 -7.80 2.18 7.21
CA VAL A 66 -7.96 3.44 7.93
C VAL A 66 -8.36 3.17 9.37
N LYS A 67 -7.68 3.82 10.32
CA LYS A 67 -8.06 3.88 11.73
C LYS A 67 -8.54 5.29 12.06
N PHE A 68 -9.78 5.41 12.52
CA PHE A 68 -10.34 6.68 12.98
C PHE A 68 -10.12 6.87 14.47
N SER A 69 -9.86 8.12 14.87
CA SER A 69 -9.66 8.54 16.26
C SER A 69 -10.44 9.83 16.53
N GLU A 70 -10.44 10.25 17.80
CA GLU A 70 -11.20 11.36 18.36
C GLU A 70 -10.54 12.73 18.10
N GLY A 71 -9.62 12.81 17.14
CA GLY A 71 -9.01 14.07 16.71
C GLY A 71 -10.07 15.09 16.34
N LYS A 72 -9.91 16.32 16.82
CA LYS A 72 -10.89 17.41 16.67
C LYS A 72 -10.17 18.75 16.49
N PRO A 73 -10.84 19.80 15.98
CA PRO A 73 -10.24 21.13 15.88
C PRO A 73 -9.59 21.57 17.19
N GLY A 74 -8.37 22.14 17.08
CA GLY A 74 -7.59 22.60 18.22
C GLY A 74 -6.69 21.54 18.87
N THR A 75 -6.70 20.29 18.40
CA THR A 75 -5.78 19.25 18.90
C THR A 75 -4.79 18.82 17.83
N ALA A 76 -3.60 18.35 18.25
CA ALA A 76 -2.63 17.70 17.39
C ALA A 76 -2.88 16.19 17.24
N ILE A 77 -4.06 15.71 17.65
CA ILE A 77 -4.44 14.30 17.57
C ILE A 77 -4.97 14.01 16.16
N PRO A 78 -4.44 12.98 15.46
CA PRO A 78 -5.01 12.54 14.19
C PRO A 78 -6.52 12.32 14.32
N ARG A 79 -7.28 12.78 13.34
CA ARG A 79 -8.69 12.38 13.16
C ARG A 79 -8.78 11.00 12.52
N LEU A 80 -7.83 10.71 11.64
CA LEU A 80 -7.63 9.41 11.03
C LEU A 80 -6.15 9.20 10.72
N ALA A 81 -5.75 7.94 10.74
CA ALA A 81 -4.48 7.43 10.23
C ALA A 81 -4.77 6.38 9.16
N TRP A 82 -3.84 6.16 8.23
CA TRP A 82 -3.97 5.12 7.24
C TRP A 82 -2.65 4.45 6.89
N TYR A 83 -2.77 3.19 6.53
CA TYR A 83 -1.83 2.49 5.66
C TYR A 83 -2.45 2.40 4.27
N GLY A 84 -1.66 2.55 3.22
CA GLY A 84 -2.12 2.41 1.85
C GLY A 84 -1.09 1.73 0.98
N GLU A 85 -1.57 0.97 0.00
CA GLU A 85 -0.74 0.42 -1.07
C GLU A 85 -1.58 0.25 -2.34
N GLY A 86 -0.89 0.13 -3.46
CA GLY A 86 -1.52 -0.10 -4.75
C GLY A 86 -0.57 0.08 -5.92
N ASN A 87 -1.16 0.31 -7.08
CA ASN A 87 -0.45 0.52 -8.33
C ASN A 87 -1.16 1.63 -9.12
N TRP A 88 -0.38 2.60 -9.62
CA TRP A 88 -0.83 3.65 -10.52
C TRP A 88 -0.07 3.56 -11.84
N SER A 89 -0.77 3.26 -12.93
CA SER A 89 -0.18 3.17 -14.28
C SER A 89 1.06 2.27 -14.37
N GLY A 90 1.10 1.18 -13.60
CA GLY A 90 2.25 0.28 -13.53
C GLY A 90 3.21 0.58 -12.38
N ALA A 91 3.17 1.76 -11.76
CA ALA A 91 4.01 2.13 -10.63
C ALA A 91 3.40 1.72 -9.28
N THR A 92 4.07 0.81 -8.60
CA THR A 92 3.69 0.26 -7.29
C THR A 92 4.08 1.23 -6.18
N TYR A 93 3.19 1.40 -5.21
CA TYR A 93 3.43 2.27 -4.06
C TYR A 93 2.90 1.66 -2.77
N ARG A 94 3.48 2.13 -1.66
CA ARG A 94 3.03 1.87 -0.30
C ARG A 94 3.29 3.12 0.51
N HIS A 95 2.36 3.50 1.38
CA HIS A 95 2.52 4.68 2.23
C HIS A 95 1.81 4.56 3.56
N VAL A 96 2.22 5.41 4.49
CA VAL A 96 1.54 5.64 5.76
C VAL A 96 1.22 7.11 5.84
N GLY A 97 0.06 7.44 6.40
CA GLY A 97 -0.29 8.83 6.61
C GLY A 97 -1.26 9.05 7.75
N GLN A 98 -1.47 10.33 8.04
CA GLN A 98 -2.39 10.81 9.06
C GLN A 98 -3.03 12.12 8.62
N ALA A 99 -4.25 12.38 9.08
CA ALA A 99 -4.91 13.66 8.88
C ALA A 99 -5.28 14.29 10.22
N ILE A 100 -4.94 15.56 10.39
CA ILE A 100 -5.21 16.35 11.59
C ILE A 100 -5.97 17.62 11.23
N TYR A 101 -6.70 18.18 12.20
CA TYR A 101 -7.36 19.46 11.99
C TYR A 101 -6.35 20.61 12.04
N ARG A 102 -6.35 21.44 10.99
CA ARG A 102 -5.76 22.79 11.00
C ARG A 102 -6.90 23.80 10.82
N GLY A 103 -7.31 24.41 11.92
CA GLY A 103 -8.58 25.13 11.99
C GLY A 103 -9.75 24.19 11.74
N ARG A 104 -10.60 24.51 10.75
CA ARG A 104 -11.75 23.68 10.35
C ARG A 104 -11.42 22.62 9.30
N ASN A 105 -10.22 22.68 8.70
CA ASN A 105 -9.83 21.80 7.60
C ASN A 105 -9.04 20.60 8.11
N LEU A 106 -9.27 19.42 7.54
CA LEU A 106 -8.39 18.27 7.75
C LEU A 106 -7.24 18.32 6.75
N VAL A 107 -6.03 18.40 7.27
CA VAL A 107 -4.78 18.41 6.50
C VAL A 107 -4.10 17.06 6.67
N GLY A 108 -3.81 16.42 5.55
CA GLY A 108 -3.14 15.13 5.49
C GLY A 108 -1.63 15.24 5.33
N PHE A 109 -0.93 14.31 5.98
CA PHE A 109 0.51 14.10 5.95
C PHE A 109 0.75 12.65 5.57
N ALA A 110 1.68 12.39 4.67
CA ALA A 110 2.01 11.02 4.27
C ALA A 110 3.45 10.91 3.79
N SER A 111 3.96 9.69 3.82
CA SER A 111 5.26 9.35 3.25
C SER A 111 5.19 7.94 2.68
N ASP A 112 5.94 7.70 1.61
CA ASP A 112 6.01 6.39 0.97
C ASP A 112 7.04 5.50 1.66
N ILE A 113 6.66 4.26 1.94
CA ILE A 113 7.59 3.20 2.33
C ILE A 113 8.27 2.73 1.05
N HIS A 114 9.60 2.63 1.08
CA HIS A 114 10.39 2.34 -0.11
C HIS A 114 11.58 1.43 0.20
N GLY A 115 12.05 0.69 -0.81
CA GLY A 115 13.16 -0.26 -0.70
C GLY A 115 12.72 -1.73 -0.65
N ASN A 116 11.43 -2.01 -0.85
CA ASN A 116 10.86 -3.36 -0.79
C ASN A 116 10.25 -3.80 -2.14
N GLY A 117 10.58 -3.09 -3.23
CA GLY A 117 10.02 -3.29 -4.56
C GLY A 117 8.95 -2.26 -4.97
N GLU A 118 8.73 -1.23 -4.17
CA GLU A 118 7.93 -0.06 -4.58
C GLU A 118 8.67 0.78 -5.63
N ASP A 119 7.94 1.35 -6.60
CA ASP A 119 8.47 2.25 -7.64
C ASP A 119 8.44 3.72 -7.19
N ILE A 120 7.56 4.04 -6.25
CA ILE A 120 7.27 5.42 -5.82
C ILE A 120 7.91 5.68 -4.45
N ASN A 121 8.60 6.82 -4.33
CA ASN A 121 9.30 7.25 -3.12
C ASN A 121 9.13 8.75 -2.87
N ASN A 122 7.94 9.17 -2.47
CA ASN A 122 7.59 10.56 -2.23
C ASN A 122 7.28 10.86 -0.75
N ASN A 123 7.23 12.16 -0.46
CA ASN A 123 6.89 12.68 0.86
C ASN A 123 5.91 13.86 0.75
N PHE A 124 4.93 13.90 1.66
CA PHE A 124 3.76 14.78 1.59
C PHE A 124 3.59 15.51 2.93
N PRO A 125 4.39 16.55 3.21
CA PRO A 125 4.46 17.19 4.52
C PRO A 125 3.32 18.22 4.75
N GLY A 126 2.07 17.79 4.69
CA GLY A 126 0.91 18.65 4.99
C GLY A 126 0.31 19.34 3.77
N ASN A 127 0.53 18.79 2.58
CA ASN A 127 0.04 19.30 1.30
C ASN A 127 -1.15 18.46 0.74
N LEU A 128 -1.81 17.69 1.61
CA LEU A 128 -3.04 16.98 1.30
C LEU A 128 -4.23 17.63 2.01
N ASN A 129 -5.33 17.84 1.29
CA ASN A 129 -6.62 18.21 1.85
C ASN A 129 -7.49 16.96 1.94
N VAL A 130 -7.99 16.67 3.14
CA VAL A 130 -8.78 15.47 3.40
C VAL A 130 -10.21 15.88 3.75
N LYS A 131 -11.20 15.24 3.14
CA LYS A 131 -12.62 15.43 3.47
C LYS A 131 -13.26 14.08 3.75
N VAL A 132 -13.83 13.93 4.95
CA VAL A 132 -14.62 12.76 5.32
C VAL A 132 -16.09 13.05 5.01
N LEU A 133 -16.69 12.26 4.14
CA LEU A 133 -18.03 12.46 3.58
C LEU A 133 -18.94 11.27 3.91
N GLY A 134 -20.26 11.50 3.91
CA GLY A 134 -21.25 10.43 4.07
C GLY A 134 -21.03 9.58 5.32
N GLY A 135 -20.73 10.22 6.47
CA GLY A 135 -20.44 9.53 7.73
C GLY A 135 -19.14 8.72 7.75
N GLY A 136 -18.25 8.90 6.76
CA GLY A 136 -17.02 8.12 6.60
C GLY A 136 -17.11 7.05 5.52
N SER A 137 -18.25 6.88 4.85
CA SER A 137 -18.35 5.98 3.69
C SER A 137 -17.46 6.39 2.52
N THR A 138 -17.11 7.68 2.43
CA THR A 138 -16.19 8.22 1.43
C THR A 138 -15.18 9.16 2.07
N ILE A 139 -13.90 9.02 1.70
CA ILE A 139 -12.87 10.00 2.03
C ILE A 139 -12.34 10.57 0.72
N ARG A 140 -12.37 11.89 0.55
CA ARG A 140 -11.77 12.56 -0.60
C ARG A 140 -10.44 13.17 -0.20
N VAL A 141 -9.40 12.91 -0.97
CA VAL A 141 -8.06 13.47 -0.79
C VAL A 141 -7.67 14.25 -2.03
N THR A 142 -7.28 15.50 -1.87
CA THR A 142 -6.81 16.37 -2.97
C THR A 142 -5.53 17.10 -2.57
N GLY A 143 -4.87 17.74 -3.54
CA GLY A 143 -3.61 18.46 -3.31
C GLY A 143 -2.48 17.76 -4.05
N ALA A 144 -1.47 17.30 -3.32
CA ALA A 144 -0.32 16.62 -3.92
C ALA A 144 -0.67 15.30 -4.64
N TRP A 145 -1.76 14.63 -4.25
CA TRP A 145 -2.43 13.65 -5.11
C TRP A 145 -3.96 13.77 -4.97
N ASN A 146 -4.68 13.23 -5.96
CA ASN A 146 -6.12 13.38 -6.08
C ASN A 146 -6.81 12.01 -6.17
N GLU A 147 -7.50 11.65 -5.10
CA GLU A 147 -8.12 10.34 -4.92
C GLU A 147 -9.44 10.44 -4.14
N GLN A 148 -10.30 9.46 -4.35
CA GLN A 148 -11.46 9.19 -3.53
C GLN A 148 -11.39 7.77 -3.01
N TRP A 149 -11.51 7.60 -1.71
CA TRP A 149 -11.50 6.32 -1.03
C TRP A 149 -12.94 5.95 -0.73
N GLN A 150 -13.38 4.77 -1.19
CA GLN A 150 -14.73 4.27 -0.98
C GLN A 150 -14.71 3.07 -0.04
N LEU A 151 -15.49 3.16 1.03
CA LEU A 151 -15.59 2.11 2.05
C LEU A 151 -16.20 0.85 1.44
N VAL A 152 -15.58 -0.29 1.69
CA VAL A 152 -16.05 -1.62 1.26
C VAL A 152 -15.92 -2.61 2.41
N LYS A 153 -16.71 -3.69 2.37
CA LYS A 153 -16.54 -4.81 3.30
C LYS A 153 -15.33 -5.66 2.92
N THR A 154 -15.26 -6.00 1.63
CA THR A 154 -14.18 -6.75 1.01
C THR A 154 -13.94 -6.23 -0.42
N THR A 155 -12.78 -6.50 -0.98
CA THR A 155 -12.44 -6.18 -2.37
C THR A 155 -11.51 -7.23 -2.96
N ASN A 156 -11.51 -7.38 -4.29
CA ASN A 156 -10.49 -8.16 -4.98
C ASN A 156 -9.17 -7.37 -5.04
N TYR A 157 -8.24 -7.67 -4.13
CA TYR A 157 -6.94 -7.03 -4.08
C TYR A 157 -5.88 -7.96 -3.51
N ARG A 158 -4.73 -8.04 -4.18
CA ARG A 158 -3.59 -8.85 -3.74
C ARG A 158 -2.59 -7.96 -3.01
N PRO A 159 -2.37 -8.16 -1.70
CA PRO A 159 -1.43 -7.32 -0.96
C PRO A 159 0.02 -7.53 -1.39
N LEU A 160 0.80 -6.46 -1.28
CA LEU A 160 2.26 -6.48 -1.38
C LEU A 160 2.87 -7.24 -0.20
N SER A 161 4.05 -7.85 -0.40
CA SER A 161 4.80 -8.49 0.69
C SER A 161 5.15 -7.51 1.80
N ARG A 162 5.13 -7.94 3.05
CA ARG A 162 5.44 -7.08 4.21
C ARG A 162 6.80 -6.39 4.02
N PRO A 163 6.91 -5.09 4.31
CA PRO A 163 8.18 -4.40 4.17
C PRO A 163 9.20 -4.92 5.19
N THR A 164 10.46 -4.89 4.80
CA THR A 164 11.63 -5.16 5.62
C THR A 164 12.41 -3.88 5.94
N THR A 165 12.13 -2.78 5.23
CA THR A 165 12.61 -1.42 5.53
C THR A 165 11.51 -0.39 5.26
N CYS A 166 11.61 0.75 5.93
CA CYS A 166 10.68 1.87 5.82
C CYS A 166 11.09 2.90 4.76
N GLY A 167 12.35 2.91 4.32
CA GLY A 167 12.88 3.95 3.44
C GLY A 167 13.18 5.28 4.15
N GLY A 168 13.52 6.31 3.38
CA GLY A 168 14.16 7.55 3.89
C GLY A 168 13.25 8.53 4.64
N TYR A 169 11.92 8.36 4.58
CA TYR A 169 10.96 9.33 5.12
C TYR A 169 10.36 8.94 6.48
N PHE A 170 10.82 7.83 7.05
CA PHE A 170 10.35 7.31 8.33
C PHE A 170 11.47 7.26 9.37
N ASP A 171 11.10 7.40 10.63
CA ASP A 171 11.93 6.87 11.71
C ASP A 171 11.69 5.36 11.75
N GLU A 172 12.66 4.62 11.22
CA GLU A 172 12.67 3.16 11.22
C GLU A 172 13.20 2.65 12.56
N TYR A 173 12.48 1.72 13.17
CA TYR A 173 12.94 1.00 14.35
C TYR A 173 12.83 -0.50 14.16
N GLN A 174 13.86 -1.20 14.59
CA GLN A 174 13.83 -2.64 14.82
C GLN A 174 13.23 -2.92 16.20
N VAL A 175 12.39 -3.94 16.25
CA VAL A 175 11.61 -4.29 17.44
C VAL A 175 12.14 -5.54 18.08
N SER A 176 12.25 -5.51 19.41
CA SER A 176 12.57 -6.70 20.22
C SER A 176 11.79 -6.66 21.54
N ASP A 177 11.79 -7.76 22.29
CA ASP A 177 11.10 -7.83 23.56
C ASP A 177 11.73 -6.90 24.61
N LEU A 178 10.90 -6.18 25.37
CA LEU A 178 11.39 -5.21 26.35
C LEU A 178 12.17 -5.88 27.49
N ALA A 179 11.72 -7.04 27.96
CA ALA A 179 12.42 -7.80 28.99
C ALA A 179 13.55 -8.69 28.43
N GLY A 180 13.64 -8.84 27.11
CA GLY A 180 14.56 -9.78 26.45
C GLY A 180 14.22 -11.25 26.69
N ARG A 181 12.99 -11.56 27.12
CA ARG A 181 12.55 -12.91 27.49
C ARG A 181 11.79 -13.62 26.38
N ARG A 182 11.08 -12.86 25.54
CA ARG A 182 10.31 -13.40 24.42
C ARG A 182 11.12 -13.33 23.13
N ARG A 183 11.09 -14.42 22.36
CA ARG A 183 11.64 -14.43 21.00
C ARG A 183 10.66 -13.76 20.04
N GLY A 184 11.16 -12.75 19.35
CA GLY A 184 10.47 -12.11 18.24
C GLY A 184 11.16 -10.83 17.82
N ASP A 185 10.75 -10.37 16.65
CA ASP A 185 11.34 -9.26 15.93
C ASP A 185 10.25 -8.49 15.19
N GLY A 186 10.61 -7.30 14.74
CA GLY A 186 9.71 -6.54 13.88
C GLY A 186 10.30 -5.21 13.42
N LEU A 187 9.51 -4.53 12.60
CA LEU A 187 9.79 -3.24 12.01
C LEU A 187 8.72 -2.25 12.48
N ARG A 188 9.11 -1.01 12.76
CA ARG A 188 8.20 0.13 12.95
C ARG A 188 8.63 1.25 12.03
N CYS A 189 7.72 1.68 11.18
CA CYS A 189 7.86 2.84 10.31
C CYS A 189 7.07 3.98 10.92
N VAL A 190 7.72 4.79 11.77
CA VAL A 190 7.09 5.92 12.44
C VAL A 190 7.13 7.14 11.52
N LEU A 191 5.97 7.73 11.24
CA LEU A 191 5.83 8.81 10.28
C LEU A 191 6.53 10.08 10.82
N ARG A 192 7.48 10.63 10.05
CA ARG A 192 8.22 11.85 10.43
C ARG A 192 7.43 13.15 10.22
N VAL A 193 6.51 13.13 9.25
CA VAL A 193 5.77 14.32 8.82
C VAL A 193 4.46 14.52 9.58
N GLY A 194 4.15 15.78 9.87
CA GLY A 194 3.04 16.17 10.74
C GLY A 194 3.43 16.08 12.22
N PRO A 195 2.45 15.92 13.13
CA PRO A 195 2.76 15.65 14.53
C PRO A 195 3.64 14.41 14.66
N LYS A 196 4.75 14.55 15.42
CA LYS A 196 5.72 13.48 15.62
C LYS A 196 5.16 12.41 16.56
N ASN A 197 5.66 11.18 16.41
CA ASN A 197 5.39 10.05 17.29
C ASN A 197 3.89 9.79 17.47
N THR A 198 3.09 10.02 16.43
CA THR A 198 1.65 9.80 16.47
C THR A 198 1.25 8.56 15.71
N THR A 199 1.72 8.39 14.47
CA THR A 199 1.24 7.35 13.55
C THR A 199 2.39 6.50 13.04
N TRP A 200 2.18 5.19 12.98
CA TRP A 200 3.16 4.25 12.45
C TRP A 200 2.48 3.06 11.79
N PHE A 201 3.17 2.49 10.80
CA PHE A 201 2.96 1.11 10.39
C PHE A 201 3.97 0.23 11.11
N GLY A 202 3.59 -1.01 11.41
CA GLY A 202 4.56 -1.99 11.88
C GLY A 202 4.20 -3.40 11.45
N ASN A 203 5.21 -4.25 11.37
CA ASN A 203 5.04 -5.68 11.15
C ASN A 203 6.10 -6.46 11.93
N GLY A 204 5.92 -7.76 12.11
CA GLY A 204 6.92 -8.57 12.79
C GLY A 204 6.52 -10.02 12.97
N ASN A 205 7.20 -10.68 13.88
CA ASN A 205 6.96 -12.04 14.31
C ASN A 205 7.09 -12.16 15.83
N TRP A 206 6.07 -12.71 16.48
CA TRP A 206 6.14 -13.09 17.89
C TRP A 206 5.81 -14.58 18.03
N GLY A 207 6.75 -15.37 18.55
CA GLY A 207 6.54 -16.80 18.80
C GLY A 207 6.15 -17.61 17.56
N GLY A 208 6.65 -17.23 16.37
CA GLY A 208 6.33 -17.87 15.10
C GLY A 208 5.12 -17.29 14.38
N SER A 209 4.35 -16.41 15.02
CA SER A 209 3.15 -15.79 14.44
C SER A 209 3.45 -14.40 13.92
N THR A 210 3.08 -14.15 12.66
CA THR A 210 3.33 -12.89 11.99
C THR A 210 2.17 -11.92 12.16
N TYR A 211 2.48 -10.63 12.18
CA TYR A 211 1.50 -9.55 12.26
C TYR A 211 1.93 -8.35 11.41
N SER A 212 0.95 -7.51 11.10
CA SER A 212 1.13 -6.13 10.64
C SER A 212 0.03 -5.27 11.24
N HIS A 213 0.32 -4.02 11.60
CA HIS A 213 -0.63 -3.13 12.23
C HIS A 213 -0.48 -1.69 11.77
N LEU A 214 -1.57 -0.95 11.93
CA LEU A 214 -1.58 0.50 11.91
C LEU A 214 -1.80 1.01 13.33
N GLY A 215 -0.82 1.71 13.86
CA GLY A 215 -0.91 2.38 15.15
C GLY A 215 -1.07 3.88 15.00
N THR A 216 -1.85 4.48 15.90
CA THR A 216 -1.94 5.93 15.98
C THR A 216 -2.19 6.44 17.41
N ARG A 217 -2.13 7.76 17.59
CA ARG A 217 -2.44 8.45 18.86
C ARG A 217 -3.89 8.90 18.89
N SER A 218 -4.51 8.80 20.05
CA SER A 218 -5.81 9.37 20.43
C SER A 218 -5.64 10.31 21.63
N LEU A 219 -6.72 10.97 22.05
CA LEU A 219 -6.80 11.77 23.28
C LEU A 219 -6.41 10.95 24.52
N ASN A 220 -6.77 9.68 24.57
CA ASN A 220 -6.52 8.80 25.72
C ASN A 220 -5.18 8.06 25.66
N GLY A 221 -4.29 8.42 24.73
CA GLY A 221 -3.02 7.73 24.49
C GLY A 221 -3.03 6.94 23.19
N TYR A 222 -2.19 5.90 23.11
CA TYR A 222 -1.97 5.18 21.86
C TYR A 222 -2.83 3.93 21.74
N GLY A 223 -3.14 3.57 20.50
CA GLY A 223 -3.85 2.33 20.16
C GLY A 223 -3.48 1.89 18.75
N ALA A 224 -3.77 0.64 18.42
CA ALA A 224 -3.41 0.03 17.16
C ALA A 224 -4.51 -0.94 16.69
N GLY A 225 -4.51 -1.27 15.42
CA GLY A 225 -5.33 -2.35 14.87
C GLY A 225 -4.50 -3.13 13.86
N ASP A 226 -4.57 -4.45 13.92
CA ASP A 226 -3.88 -5.30 12.98
C ASP A 226 -4.57 -5.24 11.62
N ILE A 227 -3.76 -5.24 10.56
CA ILE A 227 -4.22 -5.45 9.19
C ILE A 227 -4.28 -6.96 8.99
N CYS A 228 -5.49 -7.51 8.92
CA CYS A 228 -5.66 -8.96 8.90
C CYS A 228 -5.56 -9.50 7.47
N GLY A 229 -4.84 -10.61 7.28
CA GLY A 229 -4.75 -11.28 5.99
C GLY A 229 -3.46 -12.06 5.86
N THR A 230 -3.46 -13.12 5.06
CA THR A 230 -2.33 -14.06 4.95
C THR A 230 -0.98 -13.38 4.69
N THR A 231 -0.96 -12.35 3.85
CA THR A 231 0.27 -11.57 3.58
C THR A 231 0.68 -10.68 4.75
N PHE A 232 -0.28 -10.09 5.48
CA PHE A 232 0.00 -9.17 6.59
C PHE A 232 0.27 -9.88 7.91
N GLY A 233 -0.21 -11.09 8.08
CA GLY A 233 0.02 -11.92 9.25
C GLY A 233 -1.20 -12.72 9.66
N THR A 234 -0.97 -13.74 10.49
CA THR A 234 -2.04 -14.58 11.04
C THR A 234 -2.72 -13.94 12.25
N ILE A 235 -2.02 -13.03 12.93
CA ILE A 235 -2.55 -12.31 14.09
C ILE A 235 -3.50 -11.20 13.61
N CYS A 236 -4.64 -11.06 14.30
CA CYS A 236 -5.69 -10.10 13.99
C CYS A 236 -6.25 -9.49 15.30
N ASN A 237 -5.42 -8.69 15.98
CA ASN A 237 -5.76 -8.05 17.26
C ASN A 237 -6.23 -6.60 17.10
N THR A 238 -6.85 -6.10 18.18
CA THR A 238 -7.11 -4.68 18.40
C THR A 238 -6.50 -4.24 19.73
N PHE A 239 -5.99 -3.02 19.75
CA PHE A 239 -5.45 -2.39 20.94
C PHE A 239 -6.20 -1.09 21.19
N ASN A 240 -6.94 -1.07 22.30
CA ASN A 240 -7.78 0.07 22.69
C ASN A 240 -6.95 1.35 22.89
N TRP A 241 -7.59 2.50 22.77
CA TRP A 241 -6.93 3.78 23.06
C TRP A 241 -6.43 3.83 24.51
N GLY A 242 -5.17 4.20 24.67
CA GLY A 242 -4.50 4.26 25.97
C GLY A 242 -3.92 2.92 26.45
N SER A 243 -4.15 1.83 25.72
CA SER A 243 -3.56 0.53 26.04
C SER A 243 -2.06 0.47 25.75
N LEU A 244 -1.54 1.38 24.91
CA LEU A 244 -0.13 1.48 24.57
C LEU A 244 0.46 2.78 25.13
N LYS A 245 1.65 2.67 25.75
CA LYS A 245 2.44 3.80 26.25
C LYS A 245 3.82 3.76 25.61
N LEU A 246 4.14 4.78 24.82
CA LEU A 246 5.43 4.94 24.17
C LEU A 246 6.26 5.93 24.99
N THR A 247 7.31 5.43 25.65
CA THR A 247 8.24 6.25 26.45
C THR A 247 9.50 6.50 25.64
N PRO A 248 9.82 7.75 25.27
CA PRO A 248 11.05 8.05 24.54
C PRO A 248 12.29 7.66 25.36
N VAL A 249 13.27 7.07 24.68
CA VAL A 249 14.62 6.76 25.19
C VAL A 249 15.65 7.20 24.14
N PRO A 250 16.95 7.32 24.47
CA PRO A 250 17.94 7.92 23.56
C PRO A 250 18.01 7.30 22.15
N SER A 251 17.67 6.02 22.00
CA SER A 251 17.69 5.29 20.74
C SER A 251 16.30 4.87 20.23
N GLY A 252 15.21 5.44 20.74
CA GLY A 252 13.86 5.12 20.25
C GLY A 252 12.82 5.14 21.35
N PHE A 253 12.10 4.03 21.53
CA PHE A 253 10.99 3.95 22.49
C PHE A 253 10.97 2.65 23.28
N ASP A 254 10.63 2.76 24.56
CA ASP A 254 10.12 1.64 25.34
C ASP A 254 8.60 1.67 25.29
N VAL A 255 8.01 0.58 24.78
CA VAL A 255 6.57 0.46 24.58
C VAL A 255 6.00 -0.53 25.58
N THR A 256 5.10 -0.02 26.42
CA THR A 256 4.51 -0.75 27.55
C THR A 256 2.98 -0.73 27.50
N GLY A 257 2.34 -1.51 28.37
CA GLY A 257 0.89 -1.67 28.45
C GLY A 257 0.48 -3.00 27.84
N ALA A 258 -0.36 -2.98 26.80
CA ALA A 258 -0.72 -4.18 26.05
C ALA A 258 0.47 -4.76 25.26
N TRP A 259 1.49 -3.94 24.97
CA TRP A 259 2.77 -4.37 24.40
C TRP A 259 3.88 -4.30 25.43
N SER A 260 4.96 -5.02 25.15
CA SER A 260 6.20 -5.03 25.93
C SER A 260 7.36 -5.12 24.94
N GLU A 261 7.65 -4.00 24.28
CA GLU A 261 8.56 -3.90 23.13
C GLU A 261 9.62 -2.81 23.33
N LYS A 262 10.82 -3.05 22.80
CA LYS A 262 11.86 -2.05 22.52
C LYS A 262 11.82 -1.71 21.05
N TRP A 263 11.74 -0.43 20.74
CA TRP A 263 11.93 0.09 19.38
C TRP A 263 13.28 0.80 19.35
N ARG A 264 14.20 0.32 18.51
CA ARG A 264 15.59 0.75 18.47
C ARG A 264 16.09 0.95 17.05
#